data_AF-A0A1G2G2Z8-F1
#
_entry.id   AF-A0A1G2G2Z8-F1
#
_cell.length_a   1.000
_cell.length_b   1.000
_cell.length_c   1.000
_cell.angle_alpha   90.00
_cell.angle_beta   90.00
_cell.angle_gamma   90.00
#
_symmetry.space_group_name_H-M   'P 1'
#
loop_
_entity.id
_entity.type
_entity.pdbx_description
1 polymer ?
#
loop_
_entity_poly.entity_id
_entity_poly.type
_entity_poly.pdbx_seq_one_letter_code
_entity_poly.pdbx_strand_id
1 'polypeptide(L)' 'MFSIALILYSIFIVGYGALAAALVYHVRTYTIPEDSLHTFIIPFLTLSLVLIILSLYFFLRIPWDTFAT' A
#
# COMPACT_ATOMS: atom_id res chain seq x y z
N MET A 1 -22.72 -2.49 -4.86
CA MET A 1 -21.71 -1.56 -4.34
C MET A 1 -20.36 -2.21 -4.09
N PHE A 2 -20.33 -3.43 -3.53
CA PHE A 2 -19.09 -4.18 -3.31
C PHE A 2 -18.13 -4.20 -4.50
N SER A 3 -18.60 -4.58 -5.70
CA SER A 3 -17.73 -4.70 -6.88
C SER A 3 -17.05 -3.39 -7.27
N ILE A 4 -17.76 -2.25 -7.17
CA ILE A 4 -17.19 -0.92 -7.46
C ILE A 4 -16.14 -0.58 -6.40
N ALA A 5 -16.46 -0.79 -5.12
CA ALA A 5 -15.53 -0.55 -4.02
C ALA A 5 -14.27 -1.44 -4.13
N LEU A 6 -14.43 -2.69 -4.54
CA LEU A 6 -13.33 -3.63 -4.76
C LEU A 6 -12.42 -3.18 -5.91
N ILE A 7 -13.00 -2.69 -7.02
CA ILE A 7 -12.22 -2.13 -8.14
C ILE A 7 -11.42 -0.92 -7.67
N LEU A 8 -12.06 0.04 -7.00
CA LEU A 8 -11.39 1.24 -6.48
C LEU A 8 -10.30 0.89 -5.47
N TYR A 9 -10.58 -0.05 -4.56
CA TYR A 9 -9.61 -0.56 -3.60
C TYR A 9 -8.42 -1.20 -4.31
N SER A 10 -8.65 -2.02 -5.34
CA SER A 10 -7.60 -2.68 -6.09
C SER A 10 -6.70 -1.67 -6.83
N ILE A 11 -7.31 -0.65 -7.46
CA ILE A 11 -6.58 0.45 -8.11
C ILE A 11 -5.72 1.20 -7.08
N PHE A 12 -6.28 1.48 -5.89
CA PHE A 12 -5.54 2.14 -4.82
C PHE A 12 -4.33 1.32 -4.37
N ILE A 13 -4.49 0.01 -4.13
CA ILE A 13 -3.38 -0.86 -3.71
C ILE A 13 -2.29 -0.95 -4.78
N VAL A 14 -2.67 -1.12 -6.05
CA VAL A 14 -1.71 -1.16 -7.16
C VAL A 14 -0.98 0.18 -7.31
N GLY A 15 -1.71 1.29 -7.26
CA GLY A 15 -1.13 2.64 -7.34
C GLY A 15 -0.18 2.93 -6.18
N TYR A 16 -0.56 2.55 -4.96
CA TYR A 16 0.31 2.66 -3.79
C TYR A 16 1.56 1.80 -3.93
N GLY A 17 1.44 0.56 -4.42
CA GLY A 17 2.59 -0.30 -4.70
C GLY A 17 3.55 0.30 -5.73
N ALA A 18 3.03 0.90 -6.80
CA ALA A 18 3.84 1.59 -7.80
C ALA A 18 4.57 2.81 -7.22
N LEU A 19 3.89 3.61 -6.39
CA LEU A 19 4.50 4.74 -5.68
C LEU A 19 5.60 4.29 -4.71
N ALA A 20 5.34 3.27 -3.91
CA ALA A 20 6.31 2.70 -2.97
C ALA A 20 7.55 2.16 -3.71
N ALA A 21 7.35 1.47 -4.84
CA ALA A 21 8.44 1.01 -5.70
C ALA A 21 9.25 2.16 -6.28
N ALA A 22 8.60 3.23 -6.75
CA ALA A 22 9.28 4.42 -7.26
C ALA A 22 10.13 5.11 -6.18
N LEU A 23 9.62 5.21 -4.95
CA LEU A 23 10.37 5.75 -3.81
C LEU A 23 11.59 4.89 -3.48
N VAL A 24 11.42 3.57 -3.40
CA VAL A 24 12.53 2.64 -3.12
C VAL A 24 13.59 2.72 -4.22
N TYR A 25 13.16 2.76 -5.49
CA TYR A 25 14.07 2.93 -6.63
C TYR A 25 14.82 4.26 -6.57
N HIS A 26 14.13 5.35 -6.23
CA HIS A 26 14.72 6.67 -6.10
C HIS A 26 15.79 6.69 -5.00
N VAL A 27 15.49 6.17 -3.81
CA VAL A 27 16.48 6.09 -2.72
C VAL A 27 17.68 5.26 -3.17
N ARG A 28 17.48 4.06 -3.73
CA ARG A 28 18.58 3.19 -4.17
C ARG A 28 19.45 3.77 -5.28
N THR A 29 18.88 4.59 -6.15
CA THR A 29 19.60 5.15 -7.31
C THR A 29 20.32 6.44 -6.97
N TYR A 30 19.72 7.29 -6.12
CA TYR A 30 20.17 8.68 -5.96
C TYR A 30 20.74 9.01 -4.59
N THR A 31 20.62 8.13 -3.59
CA THR A 31 21.24 8.36 -2.28
C THR A 31 22.57 7.60 -2.17
N ILE A 32 23.52 8.16 -1.41
CA ILE A 32 24.83 7.54 -1.20
C ILE A 32 24.61 6.24 -0.40
N PRO A 33 25.33 5.13 -0.66
CA PRO A 33 25.09 3.85 0.03
C PRO A 33 25.20 3.90 1.56
N GLU A 34 25.98 4.85 2.09
CA GLU A 34 26.17 5.09 3.53
C GLU A 34 25.08 5.99 4.14
N ASP A 35 24.13 6.48 3.33
CA ASP A 35 23.04 7.31 3.80
C ASP A 35 22.04 6.47 4.62
N SER A 36 21.71 7.00 5.80
CA SER A 36 20.69 6.48 6.72
C SER A 36 19.35 6.14 6.03
N LEU A 37 19.02 6.80 4.92
CA LEU A 37 17.81 6.54 4.13
C LEU A 37 17.73 5.09 3.63
N HIS A 38 18.85 4.44 3.34
CA HIS A 38 18.86 3.02 2.94
C HIS A 38 18.37 2.10 4.05
N THR A 39 18.68 2.42 5.31
CA THR A 39 18.22 1.65 6.48
C THR A 39 16.71 1.72 6.64
N PHE A 40 16.07 2.82 6.21
CA PHE A 40 14.62 3.01 6.33
C PHE A 40 13.81 2.29 5.25
N ILE A 41 14.44 1.76 4.19
CA ILE A 41 13.72 1.03 3.13
C ILE A 41 13.01 -0.21 3.69
N ILE A 42 13.69 -1.02 4.49
CA ILE A 42 13.12 -2.25 5.06
C ILE A 42 11.93 -1.96 5.98
N PRO A 43 12.04 -1.10 7.02
CA PRO A 43 10.90 -0.79 7.88
C PRO A 43 9.75 -0.11 7.11
N PHE A 44 10.04 0.72 6.11
CA PHE A 44 9.01 1.28 5.22
C PHE A 44 8.23 0.18 4.49
N LEU A 45 8.92 -0.79 3.86
CA LEU A 45 8.29 -1.90 3.15
C LEU A 45 7.49 -2.80 4.11
N THR A 46 8.05 -3.13 5.28
CA THR A 46 7.38 -3.94 6.30
C THR A 46 6.11 -3.26 6.80
N LEU A 47 6.19 -1.97 7.16
CA LEU A 47 5.02 -1.22 7.62
C LEU A 47 3.96 -1.10 6.53
N SER A 48 4.38 -0.84 5.29
CA SER A 48 3.49 -0.78 4.12
C SER A 48 2.73 -2.08 3.93
N LEU A 49 3.41 -3.23 4.04
CA LEU A 49 2.79 -4.55 3.92
C LEU A 49 1.77 -4.79 5.04
N VAL A 50 2.11 -4.46 6.29
CA VAL A 50 1.19 -4.57 7.43
C VAL A 50 -0.06 -3.72 7.21
N LEU A 51 0.10 -2.49 6.74
CA LEU A 51 -1.02 -1.59 6.46
C LEU A 51 -1.92 -2.12 5.34
N ILE A 52 -1.37 -2.70 4.28
CA ILE A 52 -2.14 -3.34 3.20
C ILE A 52 -2.96 -4.54 3.72
N ILE A 53 -2.37 -5.36 4.59
CA ILE A 53 -3.07 -6.50 5.19
C ILE A 53 -4.21 -6.00 6.09
N LEU A 54 -3.95 -5.00 6.94
CA LEU A 54 -4.96 -4.39 7.80
C LEU A 54 -6.09 -3.73 6.99
N SER A 55 -5.76 -3.01 5.92
CA SER A 55 -6.76 -2.38 5.07
C SER A 55 -7.66 -3.41 4.40
N LEU A 56 -7.09 -4.54 3.93
CA LEU A 56 -7.87 -5.64 3.37
C LEU A 56 -8.79 -6.26 4.41
N TYR A 57 -8.27 -6.51 5.62
CA TYR A 57 -9.05 -7.06 6.72
C TYR A 57 -10.25 -6.17 7.07
N PHE A 58 -10.05 -4.85 7.15
CA PHE A 58 -11.14 -3.91 7.40
C PHE A 58 -12.12 -3.84 6.24
N PHE A 59 -11.64 -3.81 5.00
CA PHE A 59 -12.47 -3.82 3.79
C PHE A 59 -13.42 -5.02 3.77
N LEU A 60 -12.94 -6.21 4.12
CA LEU A 60 -13.76 -7.44 4.15
C LEU A 60 -14.79 -7.46 5.30
N ARG A 61 -14.61 -6.63 6.33
CA ARG A 61 -15.53 -6.54 7.48
C ARG A 61 -16.63 -5.50 7.31
N ILE A 62 -16.57 -4.68 6.26
CA ILE A 62 -17.65 -3.74 5.95
C ILE A 62 -18.89 -4.55 5.54
N PRO A 63 -20.08 -4.29 6.11
CA PRO A 63 -21.31 -4.96 5.72
C PRO A 63 -21.81 -4.41 4.38
N TRP A 64 -21.21 -4.86 3.26
CA TRP A 64 -21.48 -4.30 1.93
C TRP A 64 -22.93 -4.39 1.48
N ASP A 65 -23.68 -5.36 2.00
CA ASP A 65 -25.08 -5.60 1.67
C ASP A 65 -26.02 -4.54 2.29
N THR A 66 -25.63 -3.91 3.41
CA THR A 66 -26.48 -2.89 4.07
C THR A 66 -26.52 -1.56 3.32
N PHE A 67 -25.65 -1.37 2.33
CA PHE A 67 -25.60 -0.15 1.52
C PHE A 67 -26.29 -0.34 0.16
N ALA A 68 -26.73 -1.55 -0.18
CA ALA A 68 -27.34 -1.87 -1.48
C ALA A 68 -28.84 -1.52 -1.57
N THR A 69 -29.44 -1.01 -0.49
CA THR A 69 -30.82 -0.49 -0.40
C THR A 69 -30.82 1.04 -0.39
#